data_AF-A0A443HU50-F1
#
_entry.id   AF-A0A443HU50-F1
#
_cell.length_a   1.000
_cell.length_b   1.000
_cell.length_c   1.000
_cell.angle_alpha   90.00
_cell.angle_beta   90.00
_cell.angle_gamma   90.00
#
_symmetry.space_group_name_H-M   'P 1'
#
loop_
_entity.id
_entity.type
_entity.pdbx_description
1 polymer ?
#
loop_
_entity_poly.entity_id
_entity_poly.type
_entity_poly.pdbx_seq_one_letter_code
_entity_poly.pdbx_strand_id
1 'polypeptide(L)'
;MRISKAPTNEALSMPFLSKNPISHFLQTRNISKQSFKTSSTISPFLARFVVRSPLPPPVIRTGLGHLTADAKNGDNNSKVGSILIQRNARTHGSSYFLNQNVPRVFSTRRQFSSESKVATMSANKDIATLAEEVRKVLPERFRDDAWYLIVASTLVACNKPEELGPLYTYITETSSGTALNYEAQKRVKARLSDLLMKEWTLVGIPVVVIAITALAKVEKGVKEEDVKVPEKRKSIDINSAIPERGTKFLQAVYKENLAPIFASWGSYGPDFEWMEKAVIYGLFLSDHEVLSPVETELVCVSAIMCGGWRAPTIWHLRGLRRMGVSEADVEMVQQAIEIVAKWSGKDVTGWPRVKDVPDVIDD
;
A
#
# COMPACT_ATOMS: atom_id res chain seq x y z
N MET A 1 -61.27 18.61 -3.73
CA MET A 1 -62.28 18.51 -4.81
C MET A 1 -62.36 19.84 -5.55
N ARG A 2 -61.59 20.01 -6.63
CA ARG A 2 -61.88 20.88 -7.78
C ARG A 2 -60.83 20.59 -8.86
N ILE A 3 -61.34 20.19 -10.01
CA ILE A 3 -60.65 19.81 -11.23
C ILE A 3 -60.51 21.07 -12.09
N SER A 4 -59.34 21.32 -12.69
CA SER A 4 -59.29 22.03 -13.98
C SER A 4 -58.08 21.58 -14.80
N LYS A 5 -58.36 21.42 -16.09
CA LYS A 5 -57.58 20.76 -17.14
C LYS A 5 -56.37 21.55 -17.63
N ALA A 6 -55.47 20.81 -18.27
CA ALA A 6 -54.33 21.22 -19.10
C ALA A 6 -54.69 22.12 -20.30
N PRO A 7 -53.65 22.66 -20.96
CA PRO A 7 -53.54 22.53 -22.41
C PRO A 7 -52.22 21.89 -22.87
N THR A 8 -52.32 21.33 -24.07
CA THR A 8 -51.39 20.48 -24.84
C THR A 8 -50.40 21.26 -25.71
N ASN A 9 -49.28 20.57 -26.00
CA ASN A 9 -48.42 20.59 -27.20
C ASN A 9 -47.80 21.91 -27.69
N GLU A 10 -46.46 21.92 -27.79
CA GLU A 10 -45.80 22.07 -29.09
C GLU A 10 -44.35 21.54 -29.05
N ALA A 11 -44.03 20.69 -30.01
CA ALA A 11 -42.72 20.12 -30.25
C ALA A 11 -41.91 21.06 -31.15
N LEU A 12 -40.68 21.39 -30.75
CA LEU A 12 -39.71 22.09 -31.60
C LEU A 12 -38.63 21.10 -32.05
N SER A 13 -38.83 20.62 -33.27
CA SER A 13 -37.84 20.01 -34.15
C SER A 13 -36.93 21.07 -34.77
N MET A 14 -35.62 20.83 -34.78
CA MET A 14 -34.63 21.53 -35.62
C MET A 14 -33.62 20.50 -36.19
N PRO A 15 -32.99 20.77 -37.34
CA PRO A 15 -33.01 19.81 -38.45
C PRO A 15 -31.70 19.07 -38.73
N PHE A 16 -31.88 17.96 -39.45
CA PHE A 16 -30.90 17.25 -40.27
C PHE A 16 -30.26 18.17 -41.32
N LEU A 17 -28.94 18.05 -41.48
CA LEU A 17 -28.26 18.26 -42.77
C LEU A 17 -27.41 17.02 -43.06
N SER A 18 -27.60 16.48 -44.27
CA SER A 18 -27.04 15.22 -44.75
C SER A 18 -26.25 15.45 -46.04
N LYS A 19 -25.20 14.65 -46.23
CA LYS A 19 -24.66 14.13 -47.51
C LYS A 19 -23.90 15.15 -48.39
N ASN A 20 -22.80 14.86 -49.08
CA ASN A 20 -22.02 13.65 -49.40
C ASN A 20 -20.73 14.12 -50.19
N PRO A 21 -19.97 13.29 -50.95
CA PRO A 21 -18.63 12.80 -50.60
C PRO A 21 -17.57 13.31 -51.61
N ILE A 22 -16.31 12.87 -51.52
CA ILE A 22 -15.48 12.40 -52.66
C ILE A 22 -14.13 11.88 -52.14
N SER A 23 -13.71 10.84 -52.85
CA SER A 23 -12.63 9.87 -52.71
C SER A 23 -11.20 10.32 -53.07
N HIS A 24 -10.26 9.42 -52.76
CA HIS A 24 -8.92 9.19 -53.34
C HIS A 24 -7.72 9.97 -52.76
N PHE A 25 -6.88 9.28 -51.98
CA PHE A 25 -5.53 8.93 -52.44
C PHE A 25 -4.94 7.77 -51.60
N LEU A 26 -4.81 6.61 -52.23
CA LEU A 26 -3.90 5.55 -51.81
C LEU A 26 -2.54 5.88 -52.42
N GLN A 27 -1.48 5.95 -51.62
CA GLN A 27 -0.13 5.83 -52.13
C GLN A 27 0.65 4.80 -51.31
N THR A 28 0.74 3.63 -51.91
CA THR A 28 1.69 2.58 -51.60
C THR A 28 3.11 3.10 -51.81
N ARG A 29 3.99 2.91 -50.82
CA ARG A 29 5.43 2.82 -51.06
C ARG A 29 5.95 1.50 -50.52
N ASN A 30 6.21 0.62 -51.47
CA ASN A 30 7.17 -0.48 -51.37
C ASN A 30 8.52 0.06 -50.90
N ILE A 31 9.07 -0.50 -49.83
CA ILE A 31 10.52 -0.64 -49.68
C ILE A 31 10.82 -2.11 -49.39
N SER A 32 11.81 -2.58 -50.14
CA SER A 32 12.21 -3.94 -50.41
C SER A 32 12.67 -4.74 -49.20
N LYS A 33 12.38 -6.04 -49.28
CA LYS A 33 13.11 -7.13 -48.64
C LYS A 33 14.62 -6.94 -48.78
N GLN A 34 15.35 -7.05 -47.67
CA GLN A 34 16.73 -7.52 -47.71
C GLN A 34 16.99 -8.52 -46.58
N SER A 35 17.76 -9.52 -46.99
CA SER A 35 17.96 -10.83 -46.41
C SER A 35 18.75 -10.83 -45.09
N PHE A 36 18.43 -11.83 -44.27
CA PHE A 36 19.30 -12.45 -43.26
C PHE A 36 20.78 -12.49 -43.67
N LYS A 37 21.66 -12.06 -42.76
CA LYS A 37 22.95 -12.69 -42.50
C LYS A 37 23.22 -12.70 -41.00
N THR A 38 23.33 -13.90 -40.47
CA THR A 38 23.89 -14.27 -39.17
C THR A 38 25.36 -13.87 -39.08
N SER A 39 25.78 -13.25 -37.97
CA SER A 39 27.09 -13.56 -37.37
C SER A 39 27.15 -13.11 -35.93
N SER A 40 27.47 -14.07 -35.09
CA SER A 40 27.95 -13.99 -33.72
C SER A 40 29.16 -13.07 -33.56
N THR A 41 29.14 -12.20 -32.56
CA THR A 41 30.35 -11.89 -31.79
C THR A 41 29.99 -11.42 -30.38
N ILE A 42 30.43 -12.21 -29.41
CA ILE A 42 30.44 -11.92 -27.97
C ILE A 42 31.65 -11.00 -27.69
N SER A 43 31.45 -9.90 -26.96
CA SER A 43 32.52 -9.30 -26.13
C SER A 43 31.94 -8.38 -25.03
N PRO A 44 32.49 -8.39 -23.81
CA PRO A 44 31.87 -7.78 -22.63
C PRO A 44 32.38 -6.35 -22.39
N PHE A 45 31.48 -5.42 -22.06
CA PHE A 45 31.86 -4.09 -21.57
C PHE A 45 31.66 -4.03 -20.04
N LEU A 46 32.76 -4.20 -19.32
CA LEU A 46 32.91 -3.93 -17.89
C LEU A 46 33.14 -2.42 -17.72
N ALA A 47 32.10 -1.67 -17.38
CA ALA A 47 32.26 -0.28 -16.92
C ALA A 47 32.63 -0.28 -15.43
N ARG A 48 33.92 -0.10 -15.13
CA ARG A 48 34.42 0.25 -13.80
C ARG A 48 33.97 1.67 -13.45
N PHE A 49 33.09 1.81 -12.46
CA PHE A 49 32.94 3.08 -11.74
C PHE A 49 34.12 3.24 -10.77
N VAL A 50 35.02 4.16 -11.09
CA VAL A 50 36.03 4.67 -10.16
C VAL A 50 35.38 5.80 -9.36
N VAL A 51 35.10 5.53 -8.08
CA VAL A 51 34.73 6.57 -7.11
C VAL A 51 36.01 7.22 -6.60
N ARG A 52 36.26 8.48 -6.98
CA ARG A 52 37.11 9.41 -6.20
C ARG A 52 36.69 10.86 -6.43
N SER A 53 36.18 11.49 -5.38
CA SER A 53 36.56 12.85 -4.97
C SER A 53 36.20 13.04 -3.50
N PRO A 54 37.09 13.62 -2.66
CA PRO A 54 36.85 13.81 -1.24
C PRO A 54 36.07 15.10 -0.97
N LEU A 55 35.11 15.04 -0.05
CA LEU A 55 34.48 16.22 0.52
C LEU A 55 35.47 16.97 1.44
N PRO A 56 35.51 18.31 1.44
CA PRO A 56 36.27 19.07 2.42
C PRO A 56 35.58 19.05 3.80
N PRO A 57 36.35 19.13 4.91
CA PRO A 57 35.80 19.09 6.27
C PRO A 57 35.10 20.40 6.67
N PRO A 58 34.23 20.38 7.69
CA PRO A 58 33.45 21.54 8.11
C PRO A 58 34.33 22.58 8.82
N VAL A 59 34.10 23.85 8.49
CA VAL A 59 34.69 25.00 9.17
C VAL A 59 33.97 25.21 10.51
N ILE A 60 34.67 24.93 11.60
CA ILE A 60 34.27 25.30 12.96
C ILE A 60 34.55 26.80 13.12
N ARG A 61 33.50 27.62 13.17
CA ARG A 61 33.63 29.04 13.50
C ARG A 61 33.47 29.20 15.02
N THR A 62 34.59 29.37 15.71
CA THR A 62 34.65 29.80 17.11
C THR A 62 34.28 31.29 17.18
N GLY A 63 33.08 31.59 17.68
CA GLY A 63 32.69 32.94 18.08
C GLY A 63 32.73 33.06 19.60
N LEU A 64 33.67 33.85 20.12
CA LEU A 64 33.75 34.25 21.53
C LEU A 64 33.67 35.79 21.59
N GLY A 65 32.88 36.32 22.53
CA GLY A 65 32.76 37.74 22.87
C GLY A 65 31.53 38.39 22.21
N HIS A 66 30.67 39.15 22.88
CA HIS A 66 30.68 39.75 24.20
C HIS A 66 29.22 39.94 24.65
N LEU A 67 28.90 39.59 25.89
CA LEU A 67 27.72 40.07 26.60
C LEU A 67 28.09 41.38 27.32
N THR A 68 27.32 42.44 27.11
CA THR A 68 27.14 43.49 28.11
C THR A 68 25.64 43.66 28.33
N ALA A 69 25.22 43.29 29.53
CA ALA A 69 23.89 43.55 30.08
C ALA A 69 23.82 45.00 30.59
N ASP A 70 22.61 45.57 30.59
CA ASP A 70 22.27 46.66 31.50
C ASP A 70 21.03 46.28 32.32
N ALA A 71 21.10 46.69 33.58
CA ALA A 71 20.43 46.14 34.73
C ALA A 71 19.02 46.71 34.96
N LYS A 72 18.18 45.90 35.61
CA LYS A 72 17.19 46.38 36.58
C LYS A 72 17.57 45.83 37.95
N ASN A 73 17.83 46.74 38.87
CA ASN A 73 18.13 46.51 40.27
C ASN A 73 16.85 46.27 41.08
N GLY A 74 16.96 45.46 42.13
CA GLY A 74 15.93 45.25 43.15
C GLY A 74 16.42 44.29 44.24
N ASP A 75 17.04 44.86 45.26
CA ASP A 75 17.59 44.22 46.48
C ASP A 75 16.55 43.42 47.30
N ASN A 76 16.99 42.31 47.92
CA ASN A 76 17.05 42.19 49.39
C ASN A 76 17.55 40.81 49.90
N ASN A 77 18.79 40.83 50.40
CA ASN A 77 19.27 40.39 51.72
C ASN A 77 19.08 38.95 52.30
N SER A 78 20.26 38.38 52.62
CA SER A 78 20.63 37.59 53.83
C SER A 78 20.46 36.05 53.85
N LYS A 79 21.58 35.31 53.75
CA LYS A 79 22.40 34.78 54.88
C LYS A 79 23.47 33.81 54.38
N VAL A 80 24.64 33.84 55.04
CA VAL A 80 25.92 33.23 54.67
C VAL A 80 26.23 31.99 55.51
N GLY A 81 26.92 31.01 54.90
CA GLY A 81 27.72 29.95 55.54
C GLY A 81 27.92 28.74 54.61
N SER A 82 28.82 28.76 53.61
CA SER A 82 30.22 28.23 53.60
C SER A 82 30.33 26.70 53.89
N ILE A 83 31.08 25.83 53.18
CA ILE A 83 32.12 25.92 52.14
C ILE A 83 32.40 24.48 51.62
N LEU A 84 33.04 24.39 50.44
CA LEU A 84 33.91 23.32 49.87
C LEU A 84 33.33 22.45 48.72
N ILE A 85 33.62 22.87 47.48
CA ILE A 85 33.66 22.02 46.29
C ILE A 85 35.10 22.01 45.76
N GLN A 86 35.71 20.83 45.68
CA GLN A 86 36.98 20.59 45.01
C GLN A 86 36.75 20.32 43.53
N ARG A 87 37.46 21.08 42.68
CA ARG A 87 37.65 20.84 41.24
C ARG A 87 38.49 19.59 41.01
N ASN A 88 38.21 18.86 39.93
CA ASN A 88 39.30 18.37 39.08
C ASN A 88 38.81 18.08 37.65
N ALA A 89 39.47 18.73 36.70
CA ALA A 89 39.47 18.38 35.28
C ALA A 89 40.44 17.21 35.06
N ARG A 90 40.13 16.30 34.12
CA ARG A 90 41.15 15.63 33.29
C ARG A 90 40.54 14.90 32.09
N THR A 91 41.18 15.21 30.97
CA THR A 91 41.16 14.65 29.62
C THR A 91 41.26 13.11 29.57
N HIS A 92 40.58 12.48 28.61
CA HIS A 92 40.81 11.08 28.23
C HIS A 92 41.42 10.99 26.83
N GLY A 93 42.66 10.50 26.78
CA GLY A 93 43.30 9.96 25.58
C GLY A 93 43.07 8.45 25.52
N SER A 94 42.82 7.95 24.32
CA SER A 94 42.59 6.55 24.00
C SER A 94 43.92 5.85 23.70
N SER A 95 44.18 4.71 24.34
CA SER A 95 45.21 3.76 23.91
C SER A 95 44.66 2.34 23.95
N TYR A 96 44.84 1.64 22.84
CA TYR A 96 44.49 0.25 22.61
C TYR A 96 45.43 -0.68 23.39
N PHE A 97 44.87 -1.65 24.12
CA PHE A 97 45.59 -2.85 24.52
C PHE A 97 44.76 -4.09 24.23
N LEU A 98 45.36 -5.00 23.48
CA LEU A 98 44.94 -6.38 23.25
C LEU A 98 44.83 -7.13 24.58
N ASN A 99 43.76 -7.90 24.76
CA ASN A 99 43.82 -9.05 25.64
C ASN A 99 43.02 -10.23 25.07
N GLN A 100 43.73 -11.31 24.80
CA GLN A 100 43.19 -12.61 24.44
C GLN A 100 42.62 -13.26 25.71
N ASN A 101 41.39 -13.78 25.65
CA ASN A 101 40.98 -14.96 26.41
C ASN A 101 39.58 -15.42 25.96
N VAL A 102 39.53 -16.58 25.30
CA VAL A 102 38.32 -17.27 24.88
C VAL A 102 38.12 -18.48 25.78
N PRO A 103 36.92 -18.70 26.37
CA PRO A 103 36.50 -20.03 26.79
C PRO A 103 35.54 -20.67 25.77
N ARG A 104 35.84 -21.93 25.42
CA ARG A 104 35.03 -22.82 24.58
C ARG A 104 33.68 -23.14 25.23
N VAL A 105 32.59 -23.01 24.47
CA VAL A 105 31.25 -23.48 24.87
C VAL A 105 31.10 -24.96 24.54
N PHE A 106 30.83 -25.77 25.56
CA PHE A 106 30.44 -27.17 25.43
C PHE A 106 28.93 -27.29 25.18
N SER A 107 28.59 -28.11 24.19
CA SER A 107 27.25 -28.55 23.81
C SER A 107 26.55 -29.30 24.95
N THR A 108 25.30 -28.92 25.27
CA THR A 108 24.35 -29.79 25.97
C THR A 108 23.01 -29.80 25.25
N ARG A 109 22.70 -30.99 24.73
CA ARG A 109 21.47 -31.42 24.08
C ARG A 109 20.33 -31.43 25.10
N ARG A 110 19.32 -30.54 24.95
CA ARG A 110 18.05 -30.67 25.69
C ARG A 110 17.08 -31.56 24.91
N GLN A 111 16.75 -32.71 25.49
CA GLN A 111 15.57 -33.49 25.17
C GLN A 111 14.33 -32.66 25.53
N PHE A 112 13.41 -32.49 24.59
CA PHE A 112 12.05 -32.04 24.86
C PHE A 112 11.17 -33.28 25.02
N SER A 113 10.65 -33.46 26.24
CA SER A 113 9.63 -34.45 26.57
C SER A 113 8.26 -34.00 26.07
N SER A 114 7.52 -34.95 25.52
CA SER A 114 6.10 -34.89 25.22
C SER A 114 5.26 -34.66 26.47
N GLU A 115 4.36 -33.67 26.44
CA GLU A 115 2.98 -33.66 26.97
C GLU A 115 2.50 -32.24 27.30
N SER A 116 1.61 -31.67 26.47
CA SER A 116 0.29 -31.26 26.93
C SER A 116 -0.62 -31.06 25.71
N LYS A 117 -1.58 -31.97 25.53
CA LYS A 117 -2.72 -31.77 24.64
C LYS A 117 -3.72 -30.92 25.41
N VAL A 118 -3.63 -29.60 25.28
CA VAL A 118 -4.79 -28.73 25.54
C VAL A 118 -5.67 -28.82 24.30
N ALA A 119 -6.70 -29.64 24.41
CA ALA A 119 -7.77 -29.72 23.44
C ALA A 119 -8.65 -28.46 23.55
N THR A 120 -8.26 -27.38 22.88
CA THR A 120 -9.21 -26.38 22.40
C THR A 120 -9.72 -26.85 21.06
N MET A 121 -11.04 -27.05 20.96
CA MET A 121 -11.75 -27.35 19.71
C MET A 121 -11.43 -26.27 18.67
N SER A 122 -10.42 -26.52 17.83
CA SER A 122 -10.21 -25.80 16.58
C SER A 122 -11.29 -26.28 15.63
N ALA A 123 -12.46 -25.64 15.65
CA ALA A 123 -13.37 -25.68 14.52
C ALA A 123 -12.52 -25.39 13.26
N ASN A 124 -12.61 -26.28 12.27
CA ASN A 124 -11.73 -26.30 11.10
C ASN A 124 -11.46 -24.90 10.58
N LYS A 125 -10.25 -24.38 10.84
CA LYS A 125 -9.75 -23.15 10.25
C LYS A 125 -9.32 -23.46 8.82
N ASP A 126 -10.27 -23.85 7.97
CA ASP A 126 -10.00 -24.00 6.55
C ASP A 126 -10.45 -22.76 5.78
N ILE A 127 -9.73 -22.48 4.69
CA ILE A 127 -9.94 -21.30 3.85
C ILE A 127 -11.29 -21.31 3.14
N ALA A 128 -11.85 -22.50 2.88
CA ALA A 128 -13.15 -22.63 2.24
C ALA A 128 -14.28 -22.11 3.17
N THR A 129 -14.25 -22.51 4.44
CA THR A 129 -15.20 -22.04 5.45
C THR A 129 -15.08 -20.53 5.65
N LEU A 130 -13.85 -20.02 5.74
CA LEU A 130 -13.60 -18.58 5.84
C LEU A 130 -14.16 -17.80 4.63
N ALA A 131 -13.93 -18.30 3.41
CA ALA A 131 -14.43 -17.68 2.21
C ALA A 131 -15.97 -17.60 2.20
N GLU A 132 -16.65 -18.67 2.58
CA GLU A 132 -18.11 -18.71 2.65
C GLU A 132 -18.67 -17.78 3.74
N GLU A 133 -18.03 -17.67 4.90
CA GLU A 133 -18.42 -16.72 5.94
C GLU A 133 -18.31 -15.27 5.47
N VAL A 134 -17.20 -14.91 4.82
CA VAL A 134 -16.99 -13.57 4.27
C VAL A 134 -18.01 -13.24 3.18
N ARG A 135 -18.27 -14.17 2.25
CA ARG A 135 -19.24 -13.96 1.17
C ARG A 135 -20.65 -13.72 1.67
N LYS A 136 -21.07 -14.38 2.75
CA LYS A 136 -22.40 -14.19 3.37
C LYS A 136 -22.62 -12.78 3.90
N VAL A 137 -21.56 -12.14 4.39
CA VAL A 137 -21.64 -10.81 5.00
C VAL A 137 -21.40 -9.69 3.98
N LEU A 138 -20.65 -9.94 2.92
CA LEU A 138 -20.41 -8.89 1.91
C LEU A 138 -21.69 -8.48 1.17
N PRO A 139 -21.81 -7.18 0.80
CA PRO A 139 -22.90 -6.71 -0.04
C PRO A 139 -22.79 -7.32 -1.44
N GLU A 140 -23.92 -7.42 -2.13
CA GLU A 140 -24.03 -8.08 -3.45
C GLU A 140 -22.96 -7.59 -4.44
N ARG A 141 -22.73 -6.26 -4.48
CA ARG A 141 -21.75 -5.62 -5.37
C ARG A 141 -20.30 -6.12 -5.22
N PHE A 142 -19.93 -6.72 -4.09
CA PHE A 142 -18.58 -7.23 -3.84
C PHE A 142 -18.51 -8.75 -3.71
N ARG A 143 -19.66 -9.41 -3.48
CA ARG A 143 -19.76 -10.83 -3.14
C ARG A 143 -19.25 -11.76 -4.25
N ASP A 144 -19.41 -11.38 -5.50
CA ASP A 144 -19.13 -12.27 -6.63
C ASP A 144 -17.68 -12.16 -7.11
N ASP A 145 -17.09 -10.96 -7.07
CA ASP A 145 -15.83 -10.72 -7.78
C ASP A 145 -14.77 -9.90 -7.03
N ALA A 146 -15.11 -9.28 -5.90
CA ALA A 146 -14.17 -8.51 -5.08
C ALA A 146 -13.89 -9.15 -3.71
N TRP A 147 -14.69 -10.14 -3.29
CA TRP A 147 -14.59 -10.77 -1.97
C TRP A 147 -13.18 -11.27 -1.66
N TYR A 148 -12.52 -11.92 -2.62
CA TYR A 148 -11.20 -12.50 -2.42
C TYR A 148 -10.11 -11.44 -2.32
N LEU A 149 -10.33 -10.21 -2.79
CA LEU A 149 -9.39 -9.11 -2.60
C LEU A 149 -9.37 -8.68 -1.12
N ILE A 150 -10.55 -8.59 -0.50
CA ILE A 150 -10.69 -8.28 0.93
C ILE A 150 -10.06 -9.40 1.76
N VAL A 151 -10.34 -10.66 1.42
CA VAL A 151 -9.76 -11.82 2.13
C VAL A 151 -8.24 -11.86 1.97
N ALA A 152 -7.72 -11.78 0.75
CA ALA A 152 -6.28 -11.85 0.49
C ALA A 152 -5.52 -10.73 1.19
N SER A 153 -5.97 -9.48 1.03
CA SER A 153 -5.34 -8.34 1.70
C SER A 153 -5.36 -8.48 3.22
N THR A 154 -6.52 -8.86 3.78
CA THR A 154 -6.62 -9.06 5.23
C THR A 154 -5.69 -10.16 5.75
N LEU A 155 -5.56 -11.28 5.02
CA LEU A 155 -4.63 -12.37 5.38
C LEU A 155 -3.18 -11.89 5.36
N VAL A 156 -2.76 -11.17 4.32
CA VAL A 156 -1.40 -10.62 4.21
C VAL A 156 -1.13 -9.65 5.36
N ALA A 157 -2.01 -8.68 5.59
CA ALA A 157 -1.87 -7.70 6.66
C ALA A 157 -1.95 -8.31 8.08
N CYS A 158 -2.58 -9.48 8.23
CA CYS A 158 -2.60 -10.27 9.46
C CYS A 158 -1.42 -11.24 9.59
N ASN A 159 -0.39 -11.12 8.75
CA ASN A 159 0.79 -11.98 8.74
C ASN A 159 0.45 -13.47 8.55
N LYS A 160 -0.48 -13.74 7.62
CA LYS A 160 -0.83 -15.06 7.07
C LYS A 160 -0.60 -15.15 5.55
N PRO A 161 0.54 -14.67 5.01
CA PRO A 161 0.76 -14.61 3.56
C PRO A 161 0.75 -16.00 2.87
N GLU A 162 1.08 -17.07 3.58
CA GLU A 162 1.09 -18.43 3.03
C GLU A 162 -0.30 -18.94 2.66
N GLU A 163 -1.35 -18.37 3.25
CA GLU A 163 -2.75 -18.74 2.99
C GLU A 163 -3.24 -18.30 1.61
N LEU A 164 -2.49 -17.46 0.90
CA LEU A 164 -2.84 -17.07 -0.47
C LEU A 164 -2.76 -18.24 -1.45
N GLY A 165 -1.91 -19.24 -1.20
CA GLY A 165 -1.87 -20.47 -2.00
C GLY A 165 -3.19 -21.23 -1.90
N PRO A 166 -3.60 -21.69 -0.70
CA PRO A 166 -4.89 -22.31 -0.47
C PRO A 166 -6.09 -21.47 -0.96
N LEU A 167 -6.07 -20.15 -0.75
CA LEU A 167 -7.11 -19.24 -1.26
C LEU A 167 -7.20 -19.26 -2.79
N TYR A 168 -6.05 -19.18 -3.48
CA TYR A 168 -6.01 -19.26 -4.94
C TYR A 168 -6.53 -20.60 -5.45
N THR A 169 -6.12 -21.72 -4.84
CA THR A 169 -6.64 -23.05 -5.18
C THR A 169 -8.15 -23.11 -4.98
N TYR A 170 -8.68 -22.62 -3.85
CA TYR A 170 -10.11 -22.60 -3.60
C TYR A 170 -10.88 -21.79 -4.66
N ILE A 171 -10.41 -20.58 -4.99
CA ILE A 171 -11.03 -19.73 -6.01
C ILE A 171 -11.05 -20.44 -7.36
N THR A 172 -9.92 -21.04 -7.75
CA THR A 172 -9.73 -21.56 -9.11
C THR A 172 -10.28 -22.96 -9.32
N GLU A 173 -10.47 -23.76 -8.28
CA GLU A 173 -10.88 -25.16 -8.41
C GLU A 173 -12.24 -25.46 -7.77
N THR A 174 -12.62 -24.74 -6.70
CA THR A 174 -13.72 -25.17 -5.83
C THR A 174 -14.88 -24.17 -5.76
N SER A 175 -14.61 -22.87 -5.84
CA SER A 175 -15.59 -21.81 -5.50
C SER A 175 -16.90 -21.84 -6.31
N SER A 176 -16.87 -22.35 -7.54
CA SER A 176 -18.05 -22.45 -8.42
C SER A 176 -18.58 -23.87 -8.62
N GLY A 177 -18.01 -24.86 -7.91
CA GLY A 177 -18.26 -26.28 -8.16
C GLY A 177 -17.62 -26.82 -9.47
N THR A 178 -17.01 -25.93 -10.26
CA THR A 178 -16.22 -26.26 -11.45
C THR A 178 -14.90 -25.51 -11.47
N ALA A 179 -13.86 -26.11 -12.01
CA ALA A 179 -12.58 -25.44 -12.17
C ALA A 179 -12.69 -24.30 -13.17
N LEU A 180 -12.12 -23.15 -12.83
CA LEU A 180 -12.07 -21.98 -13.70
C LEU A 180 -11.27 -22.30 -14.97
N ASN A 181 -11.72 -21.76 -16.11
CA ASN A 181 -10.95 -21.84 -17.35
C ASN A 181 -9.67 -20.98 -17.27
N TYR A 182 -8.76 -21.15 -18.23
CA TYR A 182 -7.47 -20.46 -18.25
C TYR A 182 -7.60 -18.92 -18.17
N GLU A 183 -8.54 -18.31 -18.91
CA GLU A 183 -8.72 -16.85 -18.92
C GLU A 183 -9.22 -16.33 -17.56
N ALA A 184 -10.15 -17.04 -16.91
CA ALA A 184 -10.62 -16.71 -15.57
C ALA A 184 -9.51 -16.87 -14.52
N GLN A 185 -8.70 -17.93 -14.60
CA GLN A 185 -7.53 -18.08 -13.73
C GLN A 185 -6.51 -16.96 -13.96
N LYS A 186 -6.23 -16.61 -15.22
CA LYS A 186 -5.34 -15.49 -15.58
C LYS A 186 -5.81 -14.17 -15.00
N ARG A 187 -7.12 -13.92 -15.03
CA ARG A 187 -7.72 -12.72 -14.41
C ARG A 187 -7.53 -12.70 -12.90
N VAL A 188 -7.79 -13.82 -12.20
CA VAL A 188 -7.57 -13.92 -10.74
C VAL A 188 -6.10 -13.68 -10.40
N LYS A 189 -5.16 -14.29 -11.14
CA LYS A 189 -3.72 -14.06 -10.97
C LYS A 189 -3.34 -12.59 -11.13
N ALA A 190 -3.82 -11.95 -12.20
CA ALA A 190 -3.56 -10.53 -12.44
C ALA A 190 -4.06 -9.65 -11.29
N ARG A 191 -5.27 -9.93 -10.78
CA ARG A 191 -5.88 -9.17 -9.68
C ARG A 191 -5.19 -9.38 -8.35
N LEU A 192 -4.78 -10.60 -8.01
CA LEU A 192 -3.99 -10.87 -6.81
C LEU A 192 -2.59 -10.26 -6.89
N SER A 193 -1.96 -10.28 -8.07
CA SER A 193 -0.68 -9.62 -8.30
C SER A 193 -0.79 -8.10 -8.15
N ASP A 194 -1.83 -7.48 -8.73
CA ASP A 194 -2.08 -6.04 -8.60
C ASP A 194 -2.40 -5.63 -7.15
N LEU A 195 -3.17 -6.46 -6.43
CA LEU A 195 -3.41 -6.30 -4.98
C LEU A 195 -2.08 -6.27 -4.22
N LEU A 196 -1.21 -7.27 -4.40
CA LEU A 196 0.08 -7.35 -3.69
C LEU A 196 1.02 -6.19 -4.05
N MET A 197 1.01 -5.77 -5.31
CA MET A 197 1.77 -4.60 -5.79
C MET A 197 1.26 -3.27 -5.24
N LYS A 198 0.01 -3.21 -4.75
CA LYS A 198 -0.54 -2.05 -4.05
C LYS A 198 -0.30 -2.14 -2.55
N GLU A 199 -0.57 -3.29 -1.98
CA GLU A 199 -0.55 -3.54 -0.55
C GLU A 199 0.85 -3.47 0.08
N TRP A 200 1.92 -3.78 -0.66
CA TRP A 200 3.29 -3.69 -0.11
C TRP A 200 3.63 -2.30 0.44
N THR A 201 2.99 -1.25 -0.09
CA THR A 201 3.14 0.13 0.38
C THR A 201 2.62 0.35 1.81
N LEU A 202 1.77 -0.57 2.30
CA LEU A 202 1.08 -0.49 3.58
C LEU A 202 1.60 -1.53 4.58
N VAL A 203 1.94 -2.73 4.11
CA VAL A 203 2.33 -3.88 4.96
C VAL A 203 3.82 -4.23 4.88
N GLY A 204 4.54 -3.66 3.91
CA GLY A 204 5.94 -3.92 3.65
C GLY A 204 6.22 -5.10 2.70
N ILE A 205 7.31 -4.98 1.95
CA ILE A 205 7.69 -5.95 0.90
C ILE A 205 7.97 -7.38 1.40
N PRO A 206 8.53 -7.65 2.61
CA PRO A 206 8.88 -9.03 3.00
C PRO A 206 7.66 -9.96 3.06
N VAL A 207 6.54 -9.49 3.61
CA VAL A 207 5.31 -10.29 3.72
C VAL A 207 4.71 -10.55 2.34
N VAL A 208 4.76 -9.55 1.44
CA VAL A 208 4.31 -9.67 0.05
C VAL A 208 5.14 -10.68 -0.75
N VAL A 209 6.46 -10.74 -0.53
CA VAL A 209 7.33 -11.74 -1.17
C VAL A 209 6.94 -13.16 -0.76
N ILE A 210 6.57 -13.38 0.51
CA ILE A 210 6.08 -14.68 0.96
C ILE A 210 4.73 -15.02 0.29
N ALA A 211 3.83 -14.03 0.21
CA ALA A 211 2.52 -14.17 -0.41
C ALA A 211 2.59 -14.54 -1.90
N ILE A 212 3.40 -13.82 -2.69
CA ILE A 212 3.57 -14.15 -4.12
C ILE A 212 4.26 -15.51 -4.30
N THR A 213 5.15 -15.90 -3.39
CA THR A 213 5.77 -17.24 -3.40
C THR A 213 4.74 -18.32 -3.13
N ALA A 214 3.76 -18.08 -2.23
CA ALA A 214 2.67 -19.02 -1.97
C ALA A 214 1.76 -19.20 -3.19
N LEU A 215 1.44 -18.12 -3.91
CA LEU A 215 0.71 -18.18 -5.18
C LEU A 215 1.47 -18.94 -6.26
N ALA A 216 2.75 -18.62 -6.45
CA ALA A 216 3.60 -19.25 -7.48
C ALA A 216 3.78 -20.77 -7.28
N LYS A 217 3.66 -21.27 -6.04
CA LYS A 217 3.74 -22.72 -5.76
C LYS A 217 2.53 -23.52 -6.25
N VAL A 218 1.37 -22.89 -6.34
CA VAL A 218 0.10 -23.56 -6.67
C VAL A 218 -0.44 -23.20 -8.04
N GLU A 219 0.12 -22.17 -8.68
CA GLU A 219 -0.31 -21.77 -10.02
C GLU A 219 -0.02 -22.87 -11.06
N LYS A 220 -0.93 -22.99 -12.02
CA LYS A 220 -0.87 -23.97 -13.11
C LYS A 220 -0.90 -23.24 -14.45
N GLY A 221 -0.26 -23.84 -15.46
CA GLY A 221 -0.36 -23.37 -16.85
C GLY A 221 0.27 -21.99 -17.11
N VAL A 222 1.36 -21.63 -16.43
CA VAL A 222 2.11 -20.40 -16.71
C VAL A 222 2.70 -20.46 -18.11
N LYS A 223 2.42 -19.45 -18.94
CA LYS A 223 2.97 -19.32 -20.29
C LYS A 223 4.10 -18.30 -20.35
N GLU A 224 4.89 -18.32 -21.41
CA GLU A 224 6.03 -17.40 -21.58
C GLU A 224 5.58 -15.92 -21.62
N GLU A 225 4.42 -15.63 -22.17
CA GLU A 225 3.84 -14.28 -22.15
C GLU A 225 3.46 -13.80 -20.74
N ASP A 226 3.22 -14.70 -19.79
CA ASP A 226 2.77 -14.36 -18.44
C ASP A 226 3.93 -13.87 -17.54
N VAL A 227 5.20 -14.13 -17.92
CA VAL A 227 6.40 -13.77 -17.14
C VAL A 227 7.14 -12.52 -17.67
N LYS A 228 6.54 -11.81 -18.64
CA LYS A 228 7.14 -10.60 -19.23
C LYS A 228 6.90 -9.39 -18.32
N VAL A 229 7.91 -8.55 -18.18
CA VAL A 229 7.75 -7.25 -17.52
C VAL A 229 6.74 -6.41 -18.32
N PRO A 230 5.65 -5.91 -17.70
CA PRO A 230 4.66 -5.09 -18.39
C PRO A 230 5.30 -3.84 -19.00
N GLU A 231 4.89 -3.44 -20.21
CA GLU A 231 5.44 -2.25 -20.89
C GLU A 231 5.34 -0.98 -20.03
N LYS A 232 4.24 -0.84 -19.26
CA LYS A 232 4.03 0.29 -18.33
C LYS A 232 5.09 0.42 -17.22
N ARG A 233 5.89 -0.62 -16.98
CA ARG A 233 6.99 -0.63 -16.01
C ARG A 233 8.36 -0.38 -16.66
N LYS A 234 8.45 -0.31 -18.00
CA LYS A 234 9.70 -0.07 -18.72
C LYS A 234 10.00 1.41 -18.95
N SER A 235 8.97 2.24 -19.04
CA SER A 235 9.08 3.69 -19.22
C SER A 235 8.10 4.40 -18.30
N ILE A 236 8.56 4.74 -17.10
CA ILE A 236 7.76 5.38 -16.06
C ILE A 236 8.02 6.88 -16.08
N ASP A 237 6.98 7.67 -16.30
CA ASP A 237 7.05 9.12 -16.13
C ASP A 237 6.78 9.52 -14.68
N ILE A 238 7.83 9.42 -13.86
CA ILE A 238 7.76 9.71 -12.41
C ILE A 238 7.58 11.21 -12.09
N ASN A 239 7.75 12.10 -13.08
CA ASN A 239 7.78 13.54 -12.85
C ASN A 239 6.50 14.27 -13.31
N SER A 240 5.67 13.67 -14.17
CA SER A 240 4.41 14.30 -14.58
C SER A 240 3.18 13.40 -14.46
N ALA A 241 3.00 12.41 -15.35
CA ALA A 241 1.77 11.62 -15.41
C ALA A 241 1.49 10.82 -14.13
N ILE A 242 2.55 10.32 -13.48
CA ILE A 242 2.43 9.51 -12.25
C ILE A 242 2.00 10.38 -11.05
N PRO A 243 2.68 11.50 -10.72
CA PRO A 243 2.19 12.43 -9.69
C PRO A 243 0.79 12.97 -9.95
N GLU A 244 0.41 13.23 -11.20
CA GLU A 244 -0.92 13.75 -11.56
C GLU A 244 -2.03 12.78 -11.19
N ARG A 245 -1.92 11.51 -11.62
CA ARG A 245 -2.92 10.49 -11.27
C ARG A 245 -2.96 10.19 -9.77
N GLY A 246 -1.80 10.21 -9.10
CA GLY A 246 -1.71 10.06 -7.65
C GLY A 246 -2.43 11.17 -6.90
N THR A 247 -2.20 12.41 -7.31
CA THR A 247 -2.89 13.59 -6.75
C THR A 247 -4.40 13.51 -6.95
N LYS A 248 -4.86 13.08 -8.13
CA LYS A 248 -6.29 12.92 -8.42
C LYS A 248 -6.94 11.87 -7.51
N PHE A 249 -6.29 10.73 -7.29
CA PHE A 249 -6.82 9.68 -6.42
C PHE A 249 -6.81 10.08 -4.95
N LEU A 250 -5.72 10.71 -4.48
CA LEU A 250 -5.64 11.33 -3.15
C LEU A 250 -6.81 12.31 -2.94
N GLN A 251 -7.08 13.18 -3.92
CA GLN A 251 -8.18 14.14 -3.82
C GLN A 251 -9.55 13.46 -3.75
N ALA A 252 -9.74 12.32 -4.41
CA ALA A 252 -10.98 11.55 -4.32
C ALA A 252 -11.18 10.91 -2.93
N VAL A 253 -10.10 10.39 -2.32
CA VAL A 253 -10.12 9.76 -0.99
C VAL A 253 -10.27 10.82 0.12
N TYR A 254 -9.43 11.84 0.09
CA TYR A 254 -9.25 12.76 1.22
C TYR A 254 -9.99 14.09 1.07
N LYS A 255 -10.38 14.48 -0.15
CA LYS A 255 -11.03 15.76 -0.46
C LYS A 255 -10.41 16.93 0.33
N GLU A 256 -11.19 17.71 1.05
CA GLU A 256 -10.76 18.83 1.89
C GLU A 256 -9.83 18.45 3.04
N ASN A 257 -9.78 17.17 3.44
CA ASN A 257 -8.87 16.71 4.49
C ASN A 257 -7.42 16.53 4.00
N LEU A 258 -7.17 16.53 2.68
CA LEU A 258 -5.84 16.25 2.13
C LEU A 258 -4.80 17.29 2.57
N ALA A 259 -5.10 18.58 2.37
CA ALA A 259 -4.17 19.65 2.69
C ALA A 259 -3.85 19.75 4.19
N PRO A 260 -4.83 19.65 5.11
CA PRO A 260 -4.55 19.53 6.54
C PRO A 260 -3.65 18.34 6.91
N ILE A 261 -3.86 17.17 6.28
CA ILE A 261 -3.00 15.99 6.51
C ILE A 261 -1.55 16.31 6.13
N PHE A 262 -1.30 16.88 4.95
CA PHE A 262 0.06 17.22 4.50
C PHE A 262 0.69 18.31 5.36
N ALA A 263 -0.08 19.31 5.79
CA ALA A 263 0.39 20.37 6.68
C ALA A 263 0.82 19.83 8.06
N SER A 264 0.25 18.70 8.50
CA SER A 264 0.59 18.09 9.80
C SER A 264 2.01 17.47 9.84
N TRP A 265 2.68 17.29 8.70
CA TRP A 265 3.99 16.64 8.63
C TRP A 265 5.18 17.56 8.88
N GLY A 266 4.95 18.86 9.08
CA GLY A 266 5.98 19.83 9.43
C GLY A 266 7.10 19.90 8.39
N SER A 267 8.36 19.91 8.84
CA SER A 267 9.53 20.01 7.95
C SER A 267 9.74 18.81 7.04
N TYR A 268 9.09 17.68 7.31
CA TYR A 268 9.16 16.47 6.48
C TYR A 268 8.14 16.48 5.34
N GLY A 269 7.19 17.44 5.37
CA GLY A 269 6.05 17.51 4.46
C GLY A 269 6.40 17.43 2.98
N PRO A 270 7.34 18.22 2.44
CA PRO A 270 7.63 18.23 1.00
C PRO A 270 8.06 16.86 0.44
N ASP A 271 8.95 16.15 1.13
CA ASP A 271 9.43 14.84 0.67
C ASP A 271 8.34 13.77 0.79
N PHE A 272 7.57 13.77 1.89
CA PHE A 272 6.46 12.83 2.08
C PHE A 272 5.30 13.10 1.12
N GLU A 273 5.00 14.37 0.84
CA GLU A 273 4.00 14.73 -0.16
C GLU A 273 4.41 14.26 -1.56
N TRP A 274 5.68 14.42 -1.93
CA TRP A 274 6.20 13.85 -3.17
C TRP A 274 6.09 12.32 -3.17
N MET A 275 6.49 11.65 -2.08
CA MET A 275 6.41 10.20 -1.95
C MET A 275 4.97 9.70 -2.10
N GLU A 276 4.01 10.35 -1.46
CA GLU A 276 2.60 9.99 -1.53
C GLU A 276 2.05 10.20 -2.94
N LYS A 277 2.28 11.38 -3.53
CA LYS A 277 1.78 11.70 -4.88
C LYS A 277 2.42 10.88 -5.98
N ALA A 278 3.74 10.69 -5.95
CA ALA A 278 4.48 10.07 -7.04
C ALA A 278 4.65 8.55 -6.85
N VAL A 279 4.92 8.09 -5.63
CA VAL A 279 5.28 6.69 -5.38
C VAL A 279 4.07 5.90 -4.88
N ILE A 280 3.54 6.23 -3.71
CA ILE A 280 2.49 5.41 -3.06
C ILE A 280 1.20 5.47 -3.88
N TYR A 281 0.58 6.64 -3.96
CA TYR A 281 -0.64 6.81 -4.74
C TYR A 281 -0.33 6.84 -6.22
N GLY A 282 0.67 7.61 -6.66
CA GLY A 282 1.01 7.73 -8.07
C GLY A 282 1.33 6.39 -8.72
N LEU A 283 2.43 5.75 -8.33
CA LEU A 283 2.94 4.58 -9.02
C LEU A 283 2.10 3.32 -8.78
N PHE A 284 1.57 3.13 -7.57
CA PHE A 284 0.88 1.90 -7.17
C PHE A 284 -0.62 2.06 -6.99
N LEU A 285 -1.11 2.81 -6.00
CA LEU A 285 -2.53 2.77 -5.64
C LEU A 285 -3.44 3.30 -6.76
N SER A 286 -2.98 4.30 -7.52
CA SER A 286 -3.75 4.92 -8.62
C SER A 286 -3.57 4.22 -9.97
N ASP A 287 -2.83 3.12 -10.04
CA ASP A 287 -2.75 2.27 -11.23
C ASP A 287 -4.01 1.39 -11.30
N HIS A 288 -5.05 1.93 -11.93
CA HIS A 288 -6.37 1.30 -11.98
C HIS A 288 -6.62 0.42 -13.23
N GLU A 289 -5.56 -0.05 -13.89
CA GLU A 289 -5.71 -0.88 -15.10
C GLU A 289 -6.29 -2.28 -14.80
N VAL A 290 -6.06 -2.81 -13.59
CA VAL A 290 -6.51 -4.16 -13.18
C VAL A 290 -7.55 -4.08 -12.07
N LEU A 291 -7.21 -3.46 -10.93
CA LEU A 291 -8.19 -3.13 -9.89
C LEU A 291 -8.74 -1.72 -10.08
N SER A 292 -10.05 -1.59 -10.04
CA SER A 292 -10.76 -0.30 -10.06
C SER A 292 -10.43 0.56 -8.83
N PRO A 293 -10.75 1.88 -8.85
CA PRO A 293 -10.55 2.75 -7.68
C PRO A 293 -11.17 2.21 -6.38
N VAL A 294 -12.39 1.68 -6.46
CA VAL A 294 -13.09 1.10 -5.30
C VAL A 294 -12.39 -0.17 -4.82
N GLU A 295 -11.93 -1.03 -5.73
CA GLU A 295 -11.21 -2.26 -5.37
C GLU A 295 -9.83 -1.97 -4.76
N THR A 296 -9.11 -0.97 -5.27
CA THR A 296 -7.90 -0.46 -4.62
C THR A 296 -8.22 -0.01 -3.19
N GLU A 297 -9.29 0.76 -2.99
CA GLU A 297 -9.65 1.27 -1.65
C GLU A 297 -10.08 0.15 -0.70
N LEU A 298 -10.71 -0.93 -1.22
CA LEU A 298 -10.96 -2.16 -0.45
C LEU A 298 -9.66 -2.81 0.05
N VAL A 299 -8.60 -2.83 -0.77
CA VAL A 299 -7.27 -3.30 -0.37
C VAL A 299 -6.67 -2.37 0.69
N CYS A 300 -6.70 -1.05 0.47
CA CYS A 300 -6.17 -0.06 1.40
C CYS A 300 -6.81 -0.18 2.79
N VAL A 301 -8.14 -0.17 2.86
CA VAL A 301 -8.86 -0.21 4.14
C VAL A 301 -8.65 -1.55 4.86
N SER A 302 -8.60 -2.66 4.13
CA SER A 302 -8.31 -4.00 4.68
C SER A 302 -6.94 -4.04 5.33
N ALA A 303 -5.90 -3.62 4.60
CA ALA A 303 -4.53 -3.61 5.09
C ALA A 303 -4.34 -2.69 6.31
N ILE A 304 -4.86 -1.46 6.22
CA ILE A 304 -4.68 -0.43 7.25
C ILE A 304 -5.42 -0.78 8.54
N MET A 305 -6.65 -1.30 8.46
CA MET A 305 -7.41 -1.75 9.63
C MET A 305 -6.63 -2.83 10.40
N CYS A 306 -6.04 -3.79 9.69
CA CYS A 306 -5.29 -4.89 10.30
C CYS A 306 -3.93 -4.48 10.89
N GLY A 307 -3.40 -3.34 10.44
CA GLY A 307 -2.25 -2.66 11.04
C GLY A 307 -2.55 -1.99 12.38
N GLY A 308 -3.84 -1.77 12.73
CA GLY A 308 -4.24 -1.15 13.99
C GLY A 308 -4.11 0.38 14.02
N TRP A 309 -3.99 1.03 12.86
CA TRP A 309 -3.74 2.46 12.75
C TRP A 309 -5.04 3.27 12.76
N ARG A 310 -5.47 3.72 13.95
CA ARG A 310 -6.77 4.41 14.14
C ARG A 310 -7.04 5.55 13.15
N ALA A 311 -6.12 6.51 13.01
CA ALA A 311 -6.35 7.69 12.16
C ALA A 311 -6.41 7.32 10.66
N PRO A 312 -5.45 6.58 10.09
CA PRO A 312 -5.57 6.06 8.72
C PRO A 312 -6.81 5.20 8.47
N THR A 313 -7.22 4.35 9.43
CA THR A 313 -8.47 3.59 9.31
C THR A 313 -9.67 4.51 9.12
N ILE A 314 -9.78 5.57 9.92
CA ILE A 314 -10.87 6.56 9.78
C ILE A 314 -10.84 7.19 8.38
N TRP A 315 -9.66 7.56 7.87
CA TRP A 315 -9.54 8.18 6.57
C TRP A 315 -9.99 7.27 5.42
N HIS A 316 -9.60 5.99 5.46
CA HIS A 316 -9.95 5.04 4.39
C HIS A 316 -11.39 4.51 4.48
N LEU A 317 -11.97 4.43 5.69
CA LEU A 317 -13.42 4.23 5.83
C LEU A 317 -14.20 5.37 5.18
N ARG A 318 -13.76 6.62 5.40
CA ARG A 318 -14.34 7.79 4.74
C ARG A 318 -14.06 7.77 3.23
N GLY A 319 -12.84 7.40 2.82
CA GLY A 319 -12.42 7.28 1.43
C GLY A 319 -13.33 6.37 0.63
N LEU A 320 -13.61 5.17 1.16
CA LEU A 320 -14.51 4.21 0.52
C LEU A 320 -15.92 4.78 0.34
N ARG A 321 -16.44 5.54 1.32
CA ARG A 321 -17.72 6.26 1.19
C ARG A 321 -17.68 7.32 0.08
N ARG A 322 -16.61 8.10 0.03
CA ARG A 322 -16.41 9.17 -0.97
C ARG A 322 -16.31 8.63 -2.40
N MET A 323 -15.97 7.35 -2.57
CA MET A 323 -16.02 6.64 -3.84
C MET A 323 -17.38 6.03 -4.18
N GLY A 324 -18.45 6.39 -3.44
CA GLY A 324 -19.81 5.98 -3.74
C GLY A 324 -20.20 4.60 -3.16
N VAL A 325 -19.52 4.14 -2.12
CA VAL A 325 -19.96 2.98 -1.33
C VAL A 325 -20.85 3.49 -0.19
N SER A 326 -22.03 2.90 -0.01
CA SER A 326 -22.95 3.34 1.04
C SER A 326 -22.37 3.04 2.42
N GLU A 327 -22.75 3.80 3.45
CA GLU A 327 -22.29 3.54 4.82
C GLU A 327 -22.58 2.10 5.28
N ALA A 328 -23.78 1.59 4.95
CA ALA A 328 -24.17 0.21 5.23
C ALA A 328 -23.27 -0.81 4.52
N ASP A 329 -22.94 -0.59 3.25
CA ASP A 329 -22.03 -1.47 2.50
C ASP A 329 -20.60 -1.41 3.07
N VAL A 330 -20.12 -0.24 3.50
CA VAL A 330 -18.81 -0.10 4.14
C VAL A 330 -18.78 -0.85 5.48
N GLU A 331 -19.84 -0.77 6.27
CA GLU A 331 -19.98 -1.53 7.52
C GLU A 331 -19.92 -3.05 7.27
N MET A 332 -20.57 -3.53 6.21
CA MET A 332 -20.49 -4.95 5.78
C MET A 332 -19.07 -5.34 5.32
N VAL A 333 -18.36 -4.45 4.62
CA VAL A 333 -16.93 -4.64 4.29
C VAL A 333 -16.07 -4.72 5.55
N GLN A 334 -16.29 -3.84 6.54
CA GLN A 334 -15.58 -3.90 7.82
C GLN A 334 -15.81 -5.23 8.55
N GLN A 335 -17.05 -5.71 8.59
CA GLN A 335 -17.39 -6.99 9.20
C GLN A 335 -16.69 -8.16 8.48
N ALA A 336 -16.59 -8.13 7.15
CA ALA A 336 -15.82 -9.10 6.38
C ALA A 336 -14.32 -9.09 6.75
N ILE A 337 -13.71 -7.90 6.87
CA ILE A 337 -12.31 -7.76 7.31
C ILE A 337 -12.13 -8.33 8.73
N GLU A 338 -13.05 -8.04 9.64
CA GLU A 338 -12.99 -8.58 11.00
C GLU A 338 -13.08 -10.10 11.07
N ILE A 339 -13.92 -10.72 10.24
CA ILE A 339 -14.02 -12.19 10.17
C ILE A 339 -12.65 -12.79 9.85
N VAL A 340 -11.99 -12.28 8.81
CA VAL A 340 -10.67 -12.76 8.41
C VAL A 340 -9.62 -12.44 9.47
N ALA A 341 -9.63 -11.24 10.05
CA ALA A 341 -8.71 -10.84 11.11
C ALA A 341 -8.84 -11.74 12.37
N LYS A 342 -10.07 -12.01 12.82
CA LYS A 342 -10.36 -12.94 13.92
C LYS A 342 -9.88 -14.36 13.59
N TRP A 343 -10.15 -14.84 12.38
CA TRP A 343 -9.68 -16.14 11.92
C TRP A 343 -8.14 -16.24 11.99
N SER A 344 -7.45 -15.16 11.59
CA SER A 344 -5.99 -15.01 11.69
C SER A 344 -5.46 -14.81 13.11
N GLY A 345 -6.32 -14.63 14.11
CA GLY A 345 -5.97 -14.49 15.53
C GLY A 345 -5.73 -13.06 16.00
N LYS A 346 -6.21 -12.04 15.27
CA LYS A 346 -6.19 -10.65 15.71
C LYS A 346 -7.37 -10.33 16.62
N ASP A 347 -7.11 -9.50 17.63
CA ASP A 347 -8.18 -8.82 18.37
C ASP A 347 -8.62 -7.58 17.57
N VAL A 348 -9.93 -7.46 17.36
CA VAL A 348 -10.54 -6.34 16.62
C VAL A 348 -11.28 -5.37 17.54
N THR A 349 -11.20 -5.60 18.86
CA THR A 349 -11.90 -4.78 19.86
C THR A 349 -11.42 -3.32 19.76
N GLY A 350 -12.37 -2.39 19.70
CA GLY A 350 -12.08 -0.96 19.65
C GLY A 350 -11.67 -0.40 18.27
N TRP A 351 -11.74 -1.22 17.21
CA TRP A 351 -11.55 -0.71 15.85
C TRP A 351 -12.57 0.38 15.50
N PRO A 352 -12.17 1.47 14.81
CA PRO A 352 -13.11 2.50 14.36
C PRO A 352 -14.25 1.91 13.53
N ARG A 353 -15.46 2.44 13.70
CA ARG A 353 -16.64 2.05 12.91
C ARG A 353 -16.98 3.12 11.90
N VAL A 354 -17.41 2.75 10.71
CA VAL A 354 -17.81 3.70 9.67
C VAL A 354 -18.94 4.62 10.11
N LYS A 355 -19.87 4.12 10.94
CA LYS A 355 -20.96 4.93 11.52
C LYS A 355 -20.46 6.11 12.36
N ASP A 356 -19.25 6.00 12.92
CA ASP A 356 -18.61 7.03 13.74
C ASP A 356 -17.67 7.92 12.90
N VAL A 357 -17.67 7.75 11.57
CA VAL A 357 -16.84 8.47 10.61
C VAL A 357 -17.74 9.31 9.69
N PRO A 358 -18.04 10.56 10.06
CA PRO A 358 -18.80 11.46 9.19
C PRO A 358 -17.95 11.89 7.98
N ASP A 359 -18.62 12.19 6.86
CA ASP A 359 -17.96 12.73 5.65
C ASP A 359 -17.51 14.19 5.88
N VAL A 360 -18.38 14.98 6.52
CA VAL A 360 -18.12 16.37 6.94
C VAL A 360 -17.72 16.35 8.41
N ILE A 361 -16.57 16.94 8.73
CA ILE A 361 -16.23 17.23 10.12
C ILE A 361 -17.03 18.51 10.44
N ASP A 362 -18.06 18.40 11.29
CA ASP A 362 -18.74 19.60 11.79
C ASP A 362 -17.70 20.48 12.51
N ASP A 363 -17.56 21.73 12.06
CA ASP A 363 -16.62 22.73 12.60
C ASP A 363 -16.91 23.09 14.07
#